data_AF-A0A820N6Y7-F1
#
_entry.id   AF-A0A820N6Y7-F1
#
_cell.length_a   1.000
_cell.length_b   1.000
_cell.length_c   1.000
_cell.angle_alpha   90.00
_cell.angle_beta   90.00
_cell.angle_gamma   90.00
#
_symmetry.space_group_name_H-M   'P 1'
#
loop_
_entity.id
_entity.type
_entity.pdbx_description
1 polymer ?
#
loop_
_entity_poly.entity_id
_entity_poly.type
_entity_poly.pdbx_seq_one_letter_code
_entity_poly.pdbx_strand_id
1 'polypeptide(L)'
;MVSHDAQRGFYISFIRLKKSHITDVKLHYGDDFPDIHAELLEVLQEKDSTGINFLHGPPGIGRTFYLRYLINEIKDKNLIHVPPDLVNVS
;
A
#
# COMPACT_ATOMS: atom_id res chain seq x y z
N MET A 1 -1.94 3.95 -11.36
CA MET A 1 -2.89 2.83 -11.31
C MET A 1 -2.87 2.14 -12.66
N VAL A 2 -2.84 0.81 -12.70
CA VAL A 2 -2.98 0.08 -13.95
C VAL A 2 -4.44 0.21 -14.40
N SER A 3 -4.64 0.54 -15.67
CA SER A 3 -5.95 0.67 -16.32
C SER A 3 -5.93 -0.10 -17.63
N HIS A 4 -7.11 -0.49 -18.12
CA HIS A 4 -7.26 -1.25 -19.37
C HIS A 4 -8.34 -0.60 -20.24
N ASP A 5 -8.04 -0.38 -21.52
CA ASP A 5 -9.03 -0.01 -22.53
C ASP A 5 -8.85 -0.82 -23.82
N ALA A 6 -9.94 -1.00 -24.56
CA ALA A 6 -9.97 -1.87 -25.74
C ALA A 6 -9.03 -1.42 -26.88
N GLN A 7 -8.64 -0.15 -26.93
CA GLN A 7 -7.79 0.40 -27.99
C GLN A 7 -6.31 0.41 -27.62
N ARG A 8 -5.97 0.64 -26.34
CA ARG A 8 -4.59 0.82 -25.87
C ARG A 8 -4.08 -0.35 -25.03
N GLY A 9 -4.93 -1.31 -24.67
CA GLY A 9 -4.57 -2.38 -23.74
C GLY A 9 -4.29 -1.84 -22.33
N PHE A 10 -3.27 -2.35 -21.65
CA PHE A 10 -2.90 -1.90 -20.30
C PHE A 10 -2.03 -0.64 -20.32
N TYR A 11 -2.36 0.33 -19.48
CA TYR A 11 -1.59 1.58 -19.33
C TYR A 11 -1.60 2.09 -17.88
N ILE A 12 -0.69 3.02 -17.57
CA ILE A 12 -0.64 3.69 -16.27
C ILE A 12 -1.49 4.96 -16.29
N SER A 13 -2.46 5.04 -15.38
CA SER A 13 -3.26 6.23 -15.10
C SER A 13 -2.92 6.85 -13.75
N PHE A 14 -3.21 8.14 -13.59
CA PHE A 14 -3.00 8.84 -12.32
C PHE A 14 -4.08 8.44 -11.30
N ILE A 15 -3.68 8.28 -10.04
CA ILE A 15 -4.59 8.07 -8.91
C ILE A 15 -4.41 9.18 -7.89
N ARG A 16 -5.52 9.77 -7.43
CA ARG A 16 -5.51 10.70 -6.30
C ARG A 16 -5.70 9.90 -5.01
N LEU A 17 -4.68 9.89 -4.17
CA LEU A 17 -4.77 9.30 -2.84
C LEU A 17 -5.10 10.36 -1.80
N LYS A 18 -6.02 10.05 -0.90
CA LYS A 18 -6.29 10.88 0.26
C LYS A 18 -5.15 10.68 1.27
N LYS A 19 -4.54 11.78 1.73
CA LYS A 19 -3.56 11.73 2.81
C LYS A 19 -4.19 11.04 4.01
N SER A 20 -3.54 9.99 4.50
CA SER A 20 -3.94 9.26 5.69
C SER A 20 -2.91 9.54 6.77
N HIS A 21 -3.35 9.77 7.99
CA HIS A 21 -2.49 10.04 9.13
C HIS A 21 -2.86 9.09 10.26
N ILE A 22 -1.84 8.48 10.86
CA ILE A 22 -1.97 7.60 12.02
C ILE A 22 -1.21 8.29 13.15
N THR A 23 -1.92 8.61 14.23
CA THR A 23 -1.33 9.28 15.40
C THR A 23 -0.65 8.29 16.34
N ASP A 24 -1.19 7.07 16.42
CA ASP A 24 -0.70 6.02 17.30
C ASP A 24 -0.92 4.64 16.66
N VAL A 25 0.16 4.05 16.16
CA VAL A 25 0.15 2.73 15.51
C VAL A 25 -0.18 1.63 16.52
N LYS A 26 0.29 1.76 17.77
CA LYS A 26 0.04 0.80 18.85
C LYS A 26 -1.44 0.73 19.19
N LEU A 27 -2.07 1.89 19.36
CA LEU A 27 -3.52 1.99 19.65
C LEU A 27 -4.38 1.30 18.59
N HIS A 28 -3.96 1.34 17.33
CA HIS A 28 -4.77 0.84 16.21
C HIS A 28 -4.49 -0.62 15.84
N TYR A 29 -3.28 -1.12 16.07
CA TYR A 29 -2.85 -2.44 15.58
C TYR A 29 -2.30 -3.37 16.66
N GLY A 30 -2.17 -2.90 17.91
CA GLY A 30 -1.74 -3.70 19.06
C GLY A 30 -0.29 -3.46 19.47
N ASP A 31 0.10 -4.08 20.58
CA ASP A 31 1.35 -3.79 21.29
C ASP A 31 2.61 -4.18 20.51
N ASP A 32 2.55 -5.22 19.69
CA ASP A 32 3.69 -5.74 18.92
C ASP A 32 3.84 -5.07 17.55
N PHE A 33 2.81 -4.35 17.09
CA PHE A 33 2.79 -3.80 15.75
C PHE A 33 3.74 -2.59 15.52
N PRO A 34 4.08 -1.75 16.51
CA PRO A 34 5.08 -0.71 16.34
C PRO A 34 6.43 -1.21 15.80
N ASP A 35 6.88 -2.39 16.23
CA ASP A 35 8.15 -2.98 15.76
C ASP A 35 8.03 -3.42 14.29
N ILE A 36 6.92 -4.08 13.93
CA ILE A 36 6.60 -4.45 12.54
C ILE A 36 6.50 -3.20 11.66
N HIS A 37 5.91 -2.12 12.18
CA HIS A 37 5.80 -0.85 11.48
C HIS A 37 7.18 -0.23 11.19
N ALA A 38 8.07 -0.24 12.19
CA ALA A 38 9.43 0.28 12.04
C ALA A 38 10.24 -0.52 11.00
N GLU A 39 10.23 -1.85 11.10
CA GLU A 39 10.90 -2.74 10.14
C GLU A 39 10.36 -2.54 8.72
N LEU A 40 9.04 -2.45 8.56
CA LEU A 40 8.40 -2.26 7.26
C LEU A 40 8.77 -0.91 6.64
N LEU A 41 8.86 0.17 7.42
CA LEU A 41 9.30 1.47 6.92
C LEU A 41 10.76 1.44 6.47
N GLU A 42 11.63 0.81 7.25
CA GLU A 42 13.05 0.66 6.91
C GLU A 42 13.23 -0.05 5.57
N VAL A 43 12.62 -1.23 5.40
CA VAL A 43 12.68 -2.02 4.16
C VAL A 43 12.06 -1.27 2.99
N LEU A 44 10.93 -0.59 3.20
CA LEU A 44 10.26 0.15 2.12
C LEU A 44 11.00 1.42 1.73
N GLN A 45 11.81 2.02 2.60
CA GLN A 45 12.63 3.20 2.29
C GLN A 45 14.01 2.84 1.73
N GLU A 46 14.50 1.63 1.98
CA GLU A 46 15.75 1.15 1.40
C GLU A 46 15.71 1.19 -0.14
N LYS A 47 16.77 1.73 -0.73
CA LYS A 47 16.92 1.82 -2.18
C LYS A 47 17.11 0.41 -2.77
N ASP A 48 16.39 0.12 -3.85
CA ASP A 48 16.46 -1.17 -4.56
C ASP A 48 16.10 -2.40 -3.71
N SER A 49 15.39 -2.20 -2.59
CA SER A 49 14.88 -3.31 -1.77
C SER A 49 13.90 -4.19 -2.55
N THR A 50 14.02 -5.50 -2.37
CA THR A 50 13.17 -6.51 -2.98
C THR A 50 12.40 -7.28 -1.92
N GLY A 51 11.12 -7.55 -2.15
CA GLY A 51 10.33 -8.35 -1.22
C GLY A 51 8.84 -8.30 -1.52
N ILE A 52 8.10 -9.16 -0.83
CA ILE A 52 6.64 -9.21 -0.88
C ILE A 52 6.13 -9.23 0.56
N ASN A 53 5.34 -8.22 0.92
CA ASN A 53 4.72 -8.10 2.22
C ASN A 53 3.21 -8.32 2.11
N PHE A 54 2.65 -9.15 2.99
CA PHE A 54 1.21 -9.44 3.02
C PHE A 54 0.56 -8.77 4.23
N LEU A 55 -0.38 -7.86 3.98
CA LEU A 55 -1.19 -7.25 5.04
C LEU A 55 -2.53 -8.01 5.18
N HIS A 56 -2.57 -8.99 6.08
CA HIS A 56 -3.75 -9.83 6.32
C HIS A 56 -4.41 -9.54 7.69
N GLY A 57 -5.63 -10.04 7.88
CA GLY A 57 -6.40 -9.89 9.12
C GLY A 57 -7.90 -9.82 8.88
N PRO A 58 -8.72 -9.66 9.93
CA PRO A 58 -10.16 -9.50 9.80
C PRO A 58 -10.56 -8.26 8.96
N PRO A 59 -11.75 -8.23 8.35
CA PRO A 59 -12.28 -7.00 7.75
C PRO A 59 -12.47 -5.92 8.81
N GLY A 60 -12.32 -4.65 8.43
CA GLY A 60 -12.57 -3.51 9.33
C GLY A 60 -11.39 -3.03 10.19
N ILE A 61 -10.25 -3.73 10.22
CA ILE A 61 -9.07 -3.36 11.04
C ILE A 61 -8.20 -2.24 10.43
N GLY A 62 -8.68 -1.50 9.42
CA GLY A 62 -7.94 -0.36 8.88
C GLY A 62 -6.79 -0.68 7.91
N ARG A 63 -6.63 -1.91 7.41
CA ARG A 63 -5.55 -2.30 6.45
C ARG A 63 -5.39 -1.34 5.25
N THR A 64 -6.48 -0.99 4.58
CA THR A 64 -6.44 -0.04 3.45
C THR A 64 -6.05 1.38 3.90
N PHE A 65 -6.38 1.74 5.14
CA PHE A 65 -5.96 3.01 5.74
C PHE A 65 -4.46 3.01 6.03
N TYR A 66 -3.92 1.91 6.58
CA TYR A 66 -2.49 1.72 6.81
C TYR A 66 -1.68 1.76 5.51
N LEU A 67 -2.12 1.05 4.46
CA LEU A 67 -1.44 1.09 3.16
C LEU A 67 -1.36 2.52 2.60
N ARG A 68 -2.46 3.28 2.67
CA ARG A 68 -2.44 4.69 2.26
C ARG A 68 -1.49 5.52 3.12
N TYR A 69 -1.43 5.26 4.43
CA TYR A 69 -0.49 5.92 5.32
C TYR A 69 0.96 5.64 4.89
N LEU A 70 1.36 4.37 4.72
CA LEU A 70 2.70 3.99 4.25
C LEU A 70 3.07 4.68 2.92
N ILE A 71 2.15 4.70 1.95
CA ILE A 71 2.36 5.37 0.67
C ILE A 71 2.64 6.87 0.84
N ASN A 72 2.08 7.53 1.87
CA ASN A 72 2.36 8.95 2.13
C ASN A 72 3.70 9.16 2.85
N GLU A 73 4.18 8.19 3.63
CA GLU A 73 5.46 8.28 4.36
C GLU A 73 6.67 7.97 3.46
N ILE A 74 6.49 7.11 2.45
CA ILE A 74 7.54 6.75 1.49
C ILE A 74 7.60 7.81 0.38
N LYS A 75 8.73 8.52 0.27
CA LYS A 75 8.87 9.66 -0.64
C LYS A 75 9.46 9.29 -2.00
N ASP A 76 10.41 8.37 -2.02
CA ASP A 76 11.28 8.13 -3.18
C ASP A 76 10.96 6.80 -3.89
N LYS A 77 9.68 6.40 -3.95
CA LYS A 77 9.23 5.20 -4.67
C LYS A 77 8.01 5.46 -5.55
N ASN A 78 8.01 4.83 -6.73
CA ASN A 78 6.86 4.85 -7.63
C ASN A 78 5.79 3.88 -7.14
N LEU A 79 4.55 4.36 -7.03
CA LEU A 79 3.40 3.51 -6.69
C LEU A 79 2.75 2.93 -7.95
N ILE A 80 2.66 1.60 -7.99
CA ILE A 80 1.79 0.89 -8.93
C ILE A 80 0.66 0.25 -8.13
N HIS A 81 -0.56 0.72 -8.38
CA HIS A 81 -1.78 0.10 -7.85
C HIS A 81 -2.45 -0.71 -8.97
N VAL A 82 -2.69 -1.99 -8.70
CA VAL A 82 -3.42 -2.91 -9.59
C VAL A 82 -4.83 -3.10 -9.03
N PRO A 83 -5.87 -2.59 -9.70
CA PRO A 83 -7.26 -2.81 -9.28
C PRO A 83 -7.62 -4.30 -9.29
N PRO A 84 -8.42 -4.79 -8.31
CA PRO A 84 -8.86 -6.19 -8.27
C PRO A 84 -9.57 -6.65 -9.55
N ASP A 85 -10.33 -5.76 -10.19
CA ASP A 85 -11.09 -6.08 -11.41
C ASP A 85 -10.19 -6.40 -12.62
N LEU A 86 -8.90 -6.03 -12.58
CA LEU A 86 -7.92 -6.44 -13.59
C LEU A 86 -7.36 -7.85 -13.37
N VAL A 87 -7.51 -8.40 -12.18
CA VAL A 87 -6.98 -9.73 -11.82
C VAL A 87 -7.96 -10.83 -12.22
N ASN A 88 -9.24 -10.49 -12.41
CA ASN A 88 -10.26 -11.45 -12.83
C ASN A 88 -10.33 -11.52 -14.36
N VAL A 89 -9.40 -12.26 -14.96
CA VAL A 89 -9.48 -12.68 -16.37
C VAL A 89 -10.32 -13.95 -16.39
N SER A 90 -11.65 -13.80 -16.53
CA SER A 90 -12.57 -14.89 -16.85
C SER A 90 -12.71 -15.05 -18.35
#